data_AF-A0A2J4RC72-F1
#
_entry.id   AF-A0A2J4RC72-F1
#
_cell.length_a   1.000
_cell.length_b   1.000
_cell.length_c   1.000
_cell.angle_alpha   90.00
_cell.angle_beta   90.00
_cell.angle_gamma   90.00
#
_symmetry.space_group_name_H-M   'P 1'
#
loop_
_entity.id
_entity.type
_entity.pdbx_description
1 polymer ?
#
loop_
_entity_poly.entity_id
_entity_poly.type
_entity_poly.pdbx_seq_one_letter_code
_entity_poly.pdbx_strand_id
1 'polypeptide(L)'
;MTANYPASILPPNATAVERAIDRASAAALERLPVYLIRWVKDPDSCPLALLPWLAWEYQVDTWNINWSEQKKRDAIKRAHYIHRHRGTVAAVRHALVDSPFGTDIVEWFNQNPKGDPYTFRLNVY
;
A
#
# COMPACT_ATOMS: atom_id res chain seq x y z
N MET A 1 40.94 -1.07 -5.54
CA MET A 1 39.47 -0.92 -5.55
C MET A 1 38.97 -1.25 -6.95
N THR A 2 38.68 -2.52 -7.22
CA THR A 2 38.07 -2.93 -8.49
C THR A 2 36.56 -2.71 -8.36
N ALA A 3 36.03 -1.71 -9.06
CA ALA A 3 34.58 -1.54 -9.19
C ALA A 3 34.02 -2.81 -9.84
N ASN A 4 33.10 -3.49 -9.15
CA ASN A 4 32.39 -4.65 -9.66
C ASN A 4 31.39 -4.18 -10.71
N TYR A 5 31.87 -3.96 -11.94
CA TYR A 5 30.97 -3.76 -13.07
C TYR A 5 30.19 -5.05 -13.31
N PRO A 6 28.89 -4.98 -13.65
CA PRO A 6 28.15 -6.15 -14.12
C PRO A 6 28.92 -6.77 -15.30
N ALA A 7 28.88 -8.10 -15.40
CA ALA A 7 29.57 -8.82 -16.46
C ALA A 7 29.15 -8.26 -17.84
N SER A 8 30.13 -7.78 -18.61
CA SER A 8 29.91 -7.23 -19.96
C SER A 8 29.19 -8.27 -20.82
N ILE A 9 28.12 -7.85 -21.49
CA ILE A 9 27.34 -8.70 -22.41
C ILE A 9 27.99 -8.82 -23.79
N LEU A 10 29.08 -8.08 -24.04
CA LEU A 10 29.78 -8.07 -25.31
C LEU A 10 30.54 -9.39 -25.57
N PRO A 11 30.63 -9.82 -26.84
CA PRO A 11 31.43 -10.98 -27.20
C PRO A 11 32.94 -10.71 -27.01
N PRO A 12 33.78 -11.77 -26.92
CA PRO A 12 35.22 -11.62 -26.69
C PRO A 12 35.96 -10.78 -27.75
N ASN A 13 35.47 -10.75 -28.99
CA ASN A 13 36.05 -10.01 -30.11
C ASN A 13 35.67 -8.52 -30.15
N ALA A 14 34.99 -8.00 -29.13
CA ALA A 14 34.63 -6.59 -29.06
C ALA A 14 35.87 -5.68 -29.15
N THR A 15 35.69 -4.54 -29.79
CA THR A 15 36.67 -3.47 -29.92
C THR A 15 36.81 -2.67 -28.62
N ALA A 16 37.85 -1.83 -28.54
CA ALA A 16 38.04 -0.96 -27.38
C ALA A 16 36.90 0.07 -27.22
N VAL A 17 36.37 0.59 -28.34
CA VAL A 17 35.27 1.57 -28.34
C VAL A 17 33.97 0.94 -27.85
N GLU A 18 33.63 -0.26 -28.33
CA GLU A 18 32.43 -0.98 -27.87
C GLU A 18 32.48 -1.25 -26.36
N ARG A 19 33.64 -1.69 -25.83
CA ARG A 19 33.82 -1.87 -24.38
C ARG A 19 33.72 -0.56 -23.60
N ALA A 20 34.17 0.56 -24.15
CA ALA A 20 34.03 1.87 -23.51
C ALA A 20 32.56 2.31 -23.44
N ILE A 21 31.79 2.09 -24.51
CA ILE A 21 30.35 2.35 -24.55
C ILE A 21 29.63 1.46 -23.54
N ASP A 22 29.88 0.15 -23.54
CA ASP A 22 29.23 -0.80 -22.61
C ASP A 22 29.44 -0.40 -21.14
N ARG A 23 30.66 -0.03 -20.75
CA ARG A 23 30.95 0.44 -19.39
C ARG A 23 30.23 1.74 -19.05
N ALA A 24 30.21 2.70 -19.98
CA ALA A 24 29.53 3.98 -19.78
C ALA A 24 28.01 3.78 -19.62
N SER A 25 27.42 2.94 -20.46
CA SER A 25 26.00 2.56 -20.40
C SER A 25 25.67 1.80 -19.11
N ALA A 26 26.49 0.82 -18.71
CA ALA A 26 26.30 0.08 -17.47
C ALA A 26 26.32 0.99 -16.25
N ALA A 27 27.27 1.93 -16.18
CA ALA A 27 27.36 2.90 -15.09
C ALA A 27 26.14 3.85 -15.03
N ALA A 28 25.56 4.21 -16.18
CA ALA A 28 24.33 5.01 -16.22
C ALA A 28 23.12 4.20 -15.72
N LEU A 29 23.02 2.92 -16.11
CA LEU A 29 21.94 2.03 -15.69
C LEU A 29 22.00 1.70 -14.20
N GLU A 30 23.19 1.48 -13.63
CA GLU A 30 23.38 1.19 -12.20
C GLU A 30 22.88 2.34 -11.31
N ARG A 31 22.93 3.57 -11.81
CA ARG A 31 22.42 4.76 -11.10
C ARG A 31 20.91 4.89 -11.14
N LEU A 32 20.20 4.13 -11.99
CA LEU A 32 18.75 4.19 -12.06
C LEU A 32 18.15 3.53 -10.81
N PRO A 33 17.34 4.25 -10.02
CA PRO A 33 16.75 3.73 -8.79
C PRO A 33 15.54 2.84 -9.09
N VAL A 34 15.75 1.71 -9.77
CA VAL A 34 14.67 0.78 -10.21
C VAL A 34 13.85 0.21 -9.05
N TYR A 35 14.42 0.19 -7.84
CA TYR A 35 13.72 -0.23 -6.63
C TYR A 35 12.54 0.68 -6.25
N LEU A 36 12.53 1.94 -6.70
CA LEU A 36 11.45 2.89 -6.41
C LEU A 36 10.09 2.38 -6.90
N ILE A 37 10.05 1.66 -8.03
CA ILE A 37 8.81 1.10 -8.56
C ILE A 37 8.20 0.10 -7.58
N ARG A 38 9.04 -0.72 -6.94
CA ARG A 38 8.59 -1.68 -5.92
C ARG A 38 8.16 -0.96 -4.65
N TRP A 39 8.91 0.05 -4.22
CA TRP A 39 8.60 0.81 -3.01
C TRP A 39 7.25 1.51 -3.10
N VAL A 40 6.93 2.13 -4.24
CA VAL A 40 5.65 2.85 -4.41
C VAL A 40 4.44 1.91 -4.30
N LYS A 41 4.61 0.60 -4.52
CA LYS A 41 3.55 -0.41 -4.46
C LYS A 41 3.39 -1.07 -3.09
N ASP A 42 4.29 -0.78 -2.15
CA ASP A 42 4.28 -1.34 -0.81
C ASP A 42 3.92 -0.24 0.22
N PRO A 43 2.82 -0.41 1.00
CA PRO A 43 2.41 0.57 2.00
C PRO A 43 3.46 0.87 3.07
N ASP A 44 4.49 0.05 3.27
CA ASP A 44 5.55 0.33 4.25
C ASP A 44 6.70 1.15 3.68
N SER A 45 7.10 0.89 2.44
CA SER A 45 8.22 1.59 1.78
C SER A 45 7.80 2.73 0.86
N CYS A 46 6.51 2.88 0.54
CA CYS A 46 6.01 3.93 -0.35
C CYS A 46 6.29 5.33 0.24
N PRO A 47 6.86 6.27 -0.54
CA PRO A 47 7.04 7.65 -0.08
C PRO A 47 5.72 8.30 0.33
N LEU A 48 5.74 9.09 1.42
CA LEU A 48 4.54 9.74 1.98
C LEU A 48 3.73 10.54 0.94
N ALA A 49 4.41 11.27 0.06
CA ALA A 49 3.78 12.06 -0.99
C ALA A 49 2.99 11.21 -2.00
N LEU A 50 3.30 9.92 -2.12
CA LEU A 50 2.67 8.99 -3.03
C LEU A 50 1.62 8.09 -2.39
N LEU A 51 1.53 8.07 -1.05
CA LEU A 51 0.52 7.30 -0.33
C LEU A 51 -0.93 7.59 -0.78
N PRO A 52 -1.35 8.83 -1.12
CA PRO A 52 -2.71 9.08 -1.61
C PRO A 52 -3.01 8.34 -2.92
N TRP A 53 -2.03 8.21 -3.81
CA TRP A 53 -2.18 7.48 -5.07
C TRP A 53 -2.22 5.98 -4.85
N LEU A 54 -1.40 5.48 -3.93
CA LEU A 54 -1.45 4.07 -3.51
C LEU A 54 -2.78 3.74 -2.84
N ALA A 55 -3.31 4.63 -2.01
CA ALA A 55 -4.62 4.49 -1.39
C ALA A 55 -5.75 4.44 -2.42
N TRP A 56 -5.66 5.28 -3.46
CA TRP A 56 -6.59 5.25 -4.58
C TRP A 56 -6.54 3.92 -5.34
N GLU A 57 -5.34 3.41 -5.64
CA GLU A 57 -5.15 2.10 -6.28
C GLU A 57 -5.74 0.96 -5.44
N TYR A 58 -5.58 1.02 -4.12
CA TYR A 58 -6.12 0.04 -3.18
C TYR A 58 -7.60 0.26 -2.85
N GLN A 59 -8.27 1.24 -3.48
CA GLN A 59 -9.67 1.59 -3.27
C GLN A 59 -10.04 1.88 -1.81
N VAL A 60 -9.15 2.56 -1.08
CA VAL A 60 -9.41 2.97 0.30
C VAL A 60 -10.63 3.91 0.35
N ASP A 61 -11.68 3.50 1.06
CA ASP A 61 -12.98 4.20 1.09
C ASP A 61 -12.92 5.53 1.88
N THR A 62 -12.13 5.60 2.96
CA THR A 62 -11.98 6.82 3.79
C THR A 62 -10.53 7.27 3.81
N TRP A 63 -10.28 8.52 3.42
CA TRP A 63 -8.94 9.11 3.43
C TRP A 63 -8.96 10.51 4.03
N ASN A 64 -8.09 10.76 5.00
CA ASN A 64 -7.93 12.08 5.59
C ASN A 64 -6.48 12.55 5.46
N ILE A 65 -6.31 13.73 4.85
CA ILE A 65 -5.00 14.33 4.62
C ILE A 65 -4.25 14.65 5.92
N ASN A 66 -4.97 14.88 7.03
CA ASN A 66 -4.42 15.25 8.33
C ASN A 66 -4.08 14.02 9.19
N TRP A 67 -4.31 12.80 8.71
CA TRP A 67 -3.85 11.59 9.40
C TRP A 67 -2.33 11.55 9.50
N SER A 68 -1.85 10.97 10.61
CA SER A 68 -0.45 10.60 10.73
C SER A 68 -0.04 9.66 9.60
N GLU A 69 1.24 9.66 9.25
CA GLU A 69 1.78 8.77 8.22
C GLU A 69 1.43 7.30 8.52
N GLN A 70 1.58 6.87 9.77
CA GLN A 70 1.24 5.51 10.17
C GLN A 70 -0.24 5.20 9.91
N LYS A 71 -1.17 6.09 10.28
CA LYS A 71 -2.60 5.87 10.06
C LYS A 71 -2.95 5.77 8.58
N LYS A 72 -2.31 6.58 7.73
CA LYS A 72 -2.43 6.49 6.26
C LYS A 72 -1.96 5.13 5.74
N ARG A 73 -0.80 4.64 6.19
CA ARG A 73 -0.26 3.33 5.81
C ARG A 73 -1.18 2.20 6.27
N ASP A 74 -1.66 2.27 7.52
CA ASP A 74 -2.54 1.23 8.08
C ASP A 74 -3.88 1.17 7.36
N ALA A 75 -4.45 2.30 6.93
CA ALA A 75 -5.67 2.34 6.14
C ALA A 75 -5.51 1.57 4.80
N ILE A 76 -4.38 1.78 4.12
CA ILE A 76 -4.06 1.07 2.87
C ILE A 76 -3.91 -0.43 3.13
N LYS A 77 -3.19 -0.83 4.18
CA LYS A 77 -3.00 -2.25 4.53
C LYS A 77 -4.31 -2.96 4.86
N ARG A 78 -5.25 -2.27 5.53
CA ARG A 78 -6.57 -2.83 5.87
C ARG A 78 -7.51 -2.97 4.67
N ALA A 79 -7.33 -2.17 3.62
CA ALA A 79 -8.22 -2.14 2.46
C ALA A 79 -8.45 -3.55 1.87
N HIS A 80 -7.38 -4.33 1.67
CA HIS A 80 -7.50 -5.69 1.13
C HIS A 80 -8.39 -6.59 2.00
N TYR A 81 -8.23 -6.55 3.33
CA TYR A 81 -9.06 -7.34 4.24
C TYR A 81 -10.52 -6.91 4.18
N ILE A 82 -10.79 -5.61 4.23
CA ILE A 82 -12.15 -5.05 4.16
C ILE A 82 -12.83 -5.48 2.87
N HIS A 83 -12.17 -5.28 1.72
CA HIS A 83 -12.72 -5.62 0.41
C HIS A 83 -13.01 -7.12 0.26
N ARG A 84 -12.10 -7.98 0.76
CA ARG A 84 -12.26 -9.44 0.71
C ARG A 84 -13.42 -9.94 1.57
N HIS A 85 -13.79 -9.23 2.63
CA HIS A 85 -14.80 -9.66 3.60
C HIS A 85 -16.04 -8.77 3.63
N ARG A 86 -16.29 -7.99 2.56
CA ARG A 86 -17.46 -7.10 2.48
C ARG A 86 -18.75 -7.85 2.81
N GLY A 87 -19.63 -7.21 3.57
CA GLY A 87 -20.88 -7.78 4.06
C GLY A 87 -20.77 -8.53 5.40
N THR A 88 -19.56 -8.69 5.96
CA THR A 88 -19.37 -9.27 7.30
C THR A 88 -19.25 -8.20 8.38
N VAL A 89 -19.63 -8.53 9.62
CA VAL A 89 -19.41 -7.67 10.79
C VAL A 89 -17.92 -7.34 10.97
N ALA A 90 -17.01 -8.29 10.66
CA ALA A 90 -15.57 -8.06 10.72
C ALA A 90 -15.14 -6.94 9.77
N ALA A 91 -15.57 -6.96 8.51
CA ALA A 91 -15.25 -5.89 7.57
C ALA A 91 -15.80 -4.53 8.02
N VAL A 92 -17.01 -4.50 8.58
CA VAL A 92 -17.59 -3.25 9.13
C VAL A 92 -16.75 -2.74 10.30
N ARG A 93 -16.34 -3.60 11.25
CA ARG A 93 -15.45 -3.20 12.35
C ARG A 93 -14.13 -2.63 11.84
N HIS A 94 -13.50 -3.28 10.87
CA HIS A 94 -12.23 -2.80 10.30
C HIS A 94 -12.38 -1.47 9.53
N ALA A 95 -13.51 -1.25 8.84
CA ALA A 95 -13.79 0.00 8.15
C ALA A 95 -14.02 1.17 9.13
N LEU A 96 -14.56 0.89 10.31
CA LEU A 96 -14.84 1.90 11.34
C LEU A 96 -13.63 2.27 12.20
N VAL A 97 -12.49 1.56 12.09
CA VAL A 97 -11.26 1.88 12.85
C VAL A 97 -10.80 3.33 12.64
N ASP A 98 -11.04 3.86 11.44
CA ASP A 98 -10.63 5.21 11.09
C ASP A 98 -11.65 6.30 11.48
N SER A 99 -12.82 5.90 11.96
CA SER A 99 -13.87 6.78 12.47
C SER A 99 -13.31 7.68 13.58
N PRO A 100 -13.65 8.98 13.59
CA PRO A 100 -13.29 9.87 14.68
C PRO A 100 -14.09 9.59 15.98
N PHE A 101 -15.09 8.72 15.92
CA PHE A 101 -15.97 8.39 17.03
C PHE A 101 -15.74 6.96 17.53
N GLY A 102 -15.99 6.73 18.82
CA GLY A 102 -16.12 5.38 19.37
C GLY A 102 -17.31 4.70 18.72
N THR A 103 -17.10 3.51 18.17
CA THR A 103 -18.17 2.75 17.49
C THR A 103 -18.35 1.39 18.13
N ASP A 104 -19.61 1.03 18.36
CA ASP A 104 -20.01 -0.32 18.76
C ASP A 104 -21.14 -0.83 17.87
N ILE A 105 -21.00 -2.07 17.40
CA ILE A 105 -21.96 -2.70 16.48
C ILE A 105 -22.77 -3.72 17.26
N VAL A 106 -24.08 -3.48 17.35
CA VAL A 106 -25.01 -4.38 18.04
C VAL A 106 -26.00 -4.97 17.04
N GLU A 107 -25.85 -6.26 16.76
CA GLU A 107 -26.76 -7.01 15.88
C GLU A 107 -28.17 -7.14 16.49
N TRP A 108 -29.21 -7.19 15.64
CA TRP A 108 -30.61 -7.19 16.08
C TRP A 108 -30.94 -8.24 17.15
N PHE A 109 -30.31 -9.42 17.09
CA PHE A 109 -30.55 -10.52 18.02
C PHE A 109 -29.86 -10.33 19.38
N ASN A 110 -28.87 -9.44 19.48
CA ASN A 110 -28.18 -9.05 20.70
C ASN A 110 -28.81 -7.81 21.38
N GLN A 111 -29.82 -7.19 20.76
CA GLN A 111 -30.54 -6.04 21.33
C GLN A 111 -31.60 -6.49 22.35
N ASN A 112 -31.89 -5.65 23.35
CA ASN A 112 -32.97 -5.85 24.30
C ASN A 112 -33.86 -4.58 24.40
N PRO A 113 -35.10 -4.58 23.86
CA PRO A 113 -35.77 -5.68 23.13
C PRO A 113 -35.07 -6.00 21.80
N LYS A 114 -35.31 -7.22 21.26
CA LYS A 114 -34.76 -7.62 19.95
C LYS A 114 -35.18 -6.63 18.87
N GLY A 115 -34.24 -6.21 18.04
CA GLY A 115 -34.50 -5.35 16.89
C GLY A 115 -35.16 -6.11 15.73
N ASP A 116 -35.48 -5.38 14.67
CA ASP A 116 -36.05 -5.98 13.45
C ASP A 116 -35.07 -6.99 12.82
N PRO A 117 -35.53 -8.17 12.37
CA PRO A 117 -34.67 -9.16 11.75
C PRO A 117 -33.83 -8.57 10.60
N TYR A 118 -32.58 -9.03 10.50
CA TYR A 118 -31.60 -8.60 9.48
C TYR A 118 -31.16 -7.13 9.59
N THR A 119 -31.32 -6.52 10.76
CA THR A 119 -30.82 -5.17 11.04
C THR A 119 -29.68 -5.16 12.06
N PHE A 120 -28.96 -4.05 12.16
CA PHE A 120 -28.01 -3.81 13.24
C PHE A 120 -28.03 -2.35 13.62
N ARG A 121 -27.59 -2.04 14.85
CA ARG A 121 -27.41 -0.68 15.33
C ARG A 121 -25.92 -0.37 15.41
N LEU A 122 -25.56 0.82 14.95
CA LEU A 122 -24.24 1.40 15.17
C LEU A 122 -24.37 2.45 16.28
N ASN A 123 -23.83 2.15 17.46
CA ASN A 123 -23.74 3.10 18.55
C ASN A 123 -22.49 3.97 18.34
N VAL A 124 -22.66 5.28 18.40
CA VAL A 124 -21.60 6.27 18.17
C VAL A 124 -21.48 7.13 19.43
N TYR A 125 -20.27 7.27 19.99
CA TYR A 125 -20.00 8.05 21.20
C TYR A 125 -18.63 8.73 21.17
#